data_AF-K9BUU5-F1
#
_entry.id   AF-K9BUU5-F1
#
_cell.length_a   1.000
_cell.length_b   1.000
_cell.length_c   1.000
_cell.angle_alpha   90.00
_cell.angle_beta   90.00
_cell.angle_gamma   90.00
#
_symmetry.space_group_name_H-M   'P 1'
#
loop_
_entity.id
_entity.type
_entity.pdbx_description
1 polymer ?
#
loop_
_entity_poly.entity_id
_entity_poly.type
_entity_poly.pdbx_seq_one_letter_code
_entity_poly.pdbx_strand_id
1 'polypeptide(L)'
;MNAWNFQELKETPSQTGGPYVHIGLLPQQANIEVFEHNFDNQLVNEQTQGQRIRLEGQVFDGLGLPLRDVLLEIWQADANGVYPSQADTQGKTADPHFQGWGRTGANFETGFWSFHTVKPGAVAGRKGSIQAPHIAVAVFARGINIGLHTRIYFDDEVDANANDPVLNSIEWAVRRQTLIAKRSDVDGEVVYRFDIRIQGDDETVFFDI
;
A
#
# COMPACT_ATOMS: atom_id res chain seq x y z
N MET A 1 27.01 39.27 7.35
CA MET A 1 26.65 37.86 7.13
C MET A 1 25.48 37.56 8.06
N ASN A 2 24.27 37.43 7.53
CA ASN A 2 23.11 37.08 8.36
C ASN A 2 23.26 35.63 8.80
N ALA A 3 23.40 35.40 10.10
CA ALA A 3 23.37 34.07 10.67
C ALA A 3 21.93 33.56 10.53
N TRP A 4 21.74 32.58 9.64
CA TRP A 4 20.46 31.87 9.53
C TRP A 4 20.24 31.12 10.84
N ASN A 5 19.19 31.50 11.57
CA ASN A 5 18.77 30.83 12.79
C ASN A 5 17.94 29.60 12.38
N PHE A 6 18.62 28.46 12.18
CA PHE A 6 17.94 27.19 11.94
C PHE A 6 17.46 26.64 13.29
N GLN A 7 16.21 26.94 13.65
CA GLN A 7 15.55 26.26 14.75
C GLN A 7 15.03 24.91 14.25
N GLU A 8 15.50 23.83 14.86
CA GLU A 8 14.93 22.51 14.63
C GLU A 8 13.49 22.47 15.17
N LEU A 9 12.56 22.10 14.30
CA LEU A 9 11.14 21.96 14.63
C LEU A 9 10.82 20.49 14.87
N LYS A 10 9.81 20.22 15.71
CA LYS A 10 9.27 18.87 15.89
C LYS A 10 8.29 18.55 14.77
N GLU A 11 8.20 17.28 14.40
CA GLU A 11 7.10 16.77 13.58
C GLU A 11 5.75 17.06 14.26
N THR A 12 4.76 17.47 13.47
CA THR A 12 3.40 17.71 13.97
C THR A 12 2.82 16.39 14.50
N PRO A 13 2.31 16.34 15.74
CA PRO A 13 1.77 15.10 16.28
C PRO A 13 0.57 14.63 15.47
N SER A 14 0.60 13.36 15.04
CA SER A 14 -0.49 12.74 14.29
C SER A 14 -1.77 12.64 15.11
N GLN A 15 -2.90 12.51 14.43
CA GLN A 15 -4.23 12.26 15.00
C GLN A 15 -4.99 11.27 14.13
N THR A 16 -5.97 10.58 14.73
CA THR A 16 -6.88 9.70 13.99
C THR A 16 -7.61 10.46 12.86
N GLY A 17 -7.70 9.84 11.69
CA GLY A 17 -8.55 10.33 10.59
C GLY A 17 -10.05 10.30 10.93
N GLY A 18 -10.45 9.45 11.89
CA GLY A 18 -11.81 9.35 12.38
C GLY A 18 -12.74 8.58 11.44
N PRO A 19 -14.03 8.44 11.80
CA PRO A 19 -14.98 7.59 11.07
C PRO A 19 -15.38 8.16 9.70
N TYR A 20 -15.10 9.44 9.43
CA TYR A 20 -15.53 10.14 8.21
C TYR A 20 -14.36 10.53 7.31
N VAL A 21 -13.22 9.83 7.42
CA VAL A 21 -11.99 10.08 6.67
C VAL A 21 -12.22 10.16 5.14
N HIS A 22 -13.23 9.45 4.63
CA HIS A 22 -13.64 9.44 3.23
C HIS A 22 -14.34 10.72 2.77
N ILE A 23 -14.98 11.52 3.65
CA ILE A 23 -15.59 12.81 3.25
C ILE A 23 -14.56 13.72 2.59
N GLY A 24 -13.35 13.80 3.16
CA GLY A 24 -12.27 14.63 2.64
C GLY A 24 -11.40 13.95 1.58
N LEU A 25 -11.23 12.63 1.68
CA LEU A 25 -10.22 11.91 0.87
C LEU A 25 -10.80 11.09 -0.29
N LEU A 26 -12.09 10.74 -0.25
CA LEU A 26 -12.84 10.00 -1.28
C LEU A 26 -14.30 10.52 -1.35
N PRO A 27 -14.53 11.80 -1.65
CA PRO A 27 -15.84 12.44 -1.53
C PRO A 27 -16.91 11.77 -2.42
N GLN A 28 -16.53 11.21 -3.58
CA GLN A 28 -17.47 10.46 -4.42
C GLN A 28 -18.05 9.22 -3.71
N GLN A 29 -17.26 8.50 -2.92
CA GLN A 29 -17.76 7.38 -2.10
C GLN A 29 -18.71 7.85 -0.99
N ALA A 30 -18.65 9.14 -0.63
CA ALA A 30 -19.55 9.80 0.32
C ALA A 30 -20.74 10.51 -0.36
N ASN A 31 -20.93 10.32 -1.67
CA ASN A 31 -21.94 11.02 -2.48
C ASN A 31 -21.78 12.56 -2.51
N ILE A 32 -20.53 13.04 -2.48
CA ILE A 32 -20.19 14.47 -2.55
C ILE A 32 -19.46 14.76 -3.85
N GLU A 33 -20.10 15.51 -4.75
CA GLU A 33 -19.54 15.93 -6.04
C GLU A 33 -18.96 17.34 -5.95
N VAL A 34 -17.68 17.41 -5.57
CA VAL A 34 -16.96 18.68 -5.33
C VAL A 34 -15.76 18.87 -6.27
N PHE A 35 -15.21 17.79 -6.81
CA PHE A 35 -14.05 17.83 -7.71
C PHE A 35 -14.41 17.29 -9.09
N GLU A 36 -13.90 17.94 -10.14
CA GLU A 36 -13.99 17.47 -11.54
C GLU A 36 -13.19 16.17 -11.75
N HIS A 37 -11.98 16.13 -11.18
CA HIS A 37 -11.11 14.95 -11.19
C HIS A 37 -10.89 14.45 -9.77
N ASN A 38 -11.13 13.15 -9.57
CA ASN A 38 -11.06 12.52 -8.25
C ASN A 38 -9.95 11.47 -8.25
N PHE A 39 -9.29 11.32 -7.11
CA PHE A 39 -8.36 10.22 -6.87
C PHE A 39 -9.13 8.95 -6.52
N ASP A 40 -8.65 7.81 -7.00
CA ASP A 40 -9.31 6.52 -6.82
C ASP A 40 -8.32 5.34 -6.70
N ASN A 41 -8.84 4.13 -6.89
CA ASN A 41 -8.13 2.87 -6.77
C ASN A 41 -7.73 2.25 -8.13
N GLN A 42 -7.80 3.01 -9.23
CA GLN A 42 -7.45 2.59 -10.59
C GLN A 42 -6.09 3.18 -10.99
N LEU A 43 -5.02 2.39 -10.84
CA LEU A 43 -3.66 2.81 -11.16
C LEU A 43 -3.27 2.50 -12.61
N VAL A 44 -4.13 1.80 -13.34
CA VAL A 44 -3.85 1.30 -14.70
C VAL A 44 -4.76 1.94 -15.73
N ASN A 45 -4.17 2.17 -16.91
CA ASN A 45 -4.90 2.43 -18.14
C ASN A 45 -4.42 1.46 -19.24
N GLU A 46 -4.92 1.64 -20.45
CA GLU A 46 -4.58 0.79 -21.60
C GLU A 46 -3.08 0.85 -21.96
N GLN A 47 -2.42 1.98 -21.68
CA GLN A 47 -1.02 2.23 -22.04
C GLN A 47 -0.04 1.84 -20.94
N THR A 48 -0.50 1.68 -19.69
CA THR A 48 0.33 1.24 -18.57
C THR A 48 0.99 -0.11 -18.89
N GLN A 49 2.28 -0.24 -18.61
CA GLN A 49 3.07 -1.43 -18.87
C GLN A 49 2.99 -2.42 -17.71
N GLY A 50 3.17 -3.70 -18.01
CA GLY A 50 3.19 -4.76 -17.00
C GLY A 50 1.90 -5.58 -16.91
N GLN A 51 1.99 -6.64 -16.11
CA GLN A 51 0.88 -7.55 -15.84
C GLN A 51 -0.14 -6.87 -14.94
N ARG A 52 -1.39 -6.77 -15.42
CA ARG A 52 -2.50 -6.25 -14.61
C ARG A 52 -2.84 -7.24 -13.51
N ILE A 53 -3.03 -6.72 -12.31
CA ILE A 53 -3.45 -7.48 -11.14
C ILE A 53 -4.55 -6.70 -10.41
N ARG A 54 -5.44 -7.46 -9.76
CA ARG A 54 -6.39 -6.92 -8.80
C ARG A 54 -5.91 -7.28 -7.41
N LEU A 55 -5.68 -6.29 -6.57
CA LEU A 55 -5.37 -6.49 -5.16
C LEU A 55 -6.66 -6.30 -4.37
N GLU A 56 -6.98 -7.22 -3.46
CA GLU A 56 -8.18 -7.10 -2.63
C GLU A 56 -8.04 -7.75 -1.25
N GLY A 57 -8.91 -7.35 -0.33
CA GLY A 57 -8.94 -7.89 1.02
C GLY A 57 -9.97 -7.24 1.91
N GLN A 58 -9.90 -7.56 3.18
CA GLN A 58 -10.59 -6.89 4.28
C GLN A 58 -9.59 -6.50 5.36
N VAL A 59 -9.96 -5.53 6.19
CA VAL A 59 -9.19 -5.13 7.37
C VAL A 59 -9.98 -5.53 8.61
N PHE A 60 -9.37 -6.22 9.56
CA PHE A 60 -10.03 -6.77 10.74
C PHE A 60 -9.52 -6.14 12.04
N ASP A 61 -10.44 -5.89 12.98
CA ASP A 61 -10.12 -5.50 14.35
C ASP A 61 -9.72 -6.72 15.20
N GLY A 62 -9.39 -6.49 16.49
CA GLY A 62 -9.00 -7.54 17.42
C GLY A 62 -10.10 -8.54 17.78
N LEU A 63 -11.35 -8.29 17.37
CA LEU A 63 -12.48 -9.23 17.51
C LEU A 63 -12.79 -9.97 16.20
N GLY A 64 -12.01 -9.73 15.14
CA GLY A 64 -12.23 -10.32 13.83
C GLY A 64 -13.37 -9.67 13.05
N LEU A 65 -13.83 -8.47 13.43
CA LEU A 65 -14.85 -7.74 12.68
C LEU A 65 -14.19 -6.94 11.54
N PRO A 66 -14.74 -6.98 10.31
CA PRO A 66 -14.21 -6.18 9.22
C PRO A 66 -14.52 -4.70 9.42
N LEU A 67 -13.49 -3.85 9.33
CA LEU A 67 -13.59 -2.41 9.35
C LEU A 67 -14.22 -1.92 8.05
N ARG A 68 -15.24 -1.08 8.19
CA ARG A 68 -16.01 -0.49 7.07
C ARG A 68 -15.76 1.01 6.93
N ASP A 69 -15.05 1.61 7.87
CA ASP A 69 -14.65 3.02 7.90
C ASP A 69 -13.14 3.21 7.63
N VAL A 70 -12.48 2.19 7.07
CA VAL A 70 -11.06 2.20 6.75
C VAL A 70 -10.78 2.83 5.39
N LEU A 71 -9.68 3.58 5.34
CA LEU A 71 -9.07 4.14 4.13
C LEU A 71 -7.69 3.50 3.97
N LEU A 72 -7.40 3.04 2.75
CA LEU A 72 -6.11 2.49 2.39
C LEU A 72 -5.50 3.31 1.26
N GLU A 73 -4.20 3.50 1.33
CA GLU A 73 -3.39 4.02 0.24
C GLU A 73 -2.28 3.04 -0.08
N ILE A 74 -1.93 2.96 -1.36
CA ILE A 74 -0.79 2.19 -1.82
C ILE A 74 0.23 3.07 -2.52
N TRP A 75 1.50 2.71 -2.39
CA TRP A 75 2.61 3.28 -3.15
C TRP A 75 3.51 2.16 -3.67
N GLN A 76 3.82 2.18 -4.96
CA GLN A 76 4.62 1.14 -5.60
C GLN A 76 5.44 1.66 -6.79
N ALA A 77 6.44 0.89 -7.17
CA ALA A 77 7.19 1.05 -8.40
C ALA A 77 6.38 0.52 -9.60
N ASP A 78 6.80 0.90 -10.81
CA ASP A 78 6.29 0.31 -12.05
C ASP A 78 6.75 -1.15 -12.25
N ALA A 79 6.33 -1.77 -13.35
CA ALA A 79 6.68 -3.15 -13.70
C ALA A 79 8.19 -3.41 -13.86
N ASN A 80 9.00 -2.36 -14.02
CA ASN A 80 10.46 -2.44 -14.14
C ASN A 80 11.19 -2.10 -12.83
N GLY A 81 10.44 -1.89 -11.73
CA GLY A 81 10.99 -1.54 -10.43
C GLY A 81 11.46 -0.09 -10.33
N VAL A 82 10.89 0.83 -11.12
CA VAL A 82 11.19 2.27 -11.07
C VAL A 82 10.02 3.01 -10.45
N TYR A 83 10.26 3.85 -9.45
CA TYR A 83 9.21 4.68 -8.88
C TYR A 83 8.95 5.90 -9.77
N PRO A 84 7.68 6.26 -10.03
CA PRO A 84 7.32 7.48 -10.75
C PRO A 84 7.49 8.72 -9.84
N SER A 85 8.72 8.96 -9.39
CA SER A 85 9.07 10.02 -8.45
C SER A 85 10.42 10.62 -8.80
N GLN A 86 10.55 11.94 -8.65
CA GLN A 86 11.82 12.66 -8.83
C GLN A 86 12.88 12.25 -7.80
N ALA A 87 12.46 11.61 -6.70
CA ALA A 87 13.37 11.09 -5.68
C ALA A 87 13.98 9.73 -6.06
N ASP A 88 13.51 9.07 -7.12
CA ASP A 88 14.14 7.84 -7.62
C ASP A 88 15.48 8.18 -8.30
N THR A 89 16.56 7.55 -7.83
CA THR A 89 17.94 7.81 -8.27
C THR A 89 18.52 6.71 -9.14
N GLN A 90 17.71 5.76 -9.61
CA GLN A 90 18.17 4.63 -10.41
C GLN A 90 18.68 5.01 -11.81
N GLY A 91 18.42 6.25 -12.28
CA GLY A 91 18.80 6.70 -13.62
C GLY A 91 18.04 5.99 -14.75
N LYS A 92 16.93 5.32 -14.43
CA LYS A 92 16.00 4.70 -15.36
C LYS A 92 14.78 5.60 -15.54
N THR A 93 14.12 5.49 -16.68
CA THR A 93 12.86 6.18 -16.94
C THR A 93 11.70 5.31 -16.45
N ALA A 94 10.88 5.85 -15.54
CA ALA A 94 9.64 5.20 -15.12
C ALA A 94 8.62 5.18 -16.27
N ASP A 95 7.68 4.23 -16.24
CA ASP A 95 6.53 4.24 -17.16
C ASP A 95 5.76 5.57 -17.08
N PRO A 96 5.69 6.36 -18.18
CA PRO A 96 5.00 7.65 -18.17
C PRO A 96 3.49 7.55 -17.98
N HIS A 97 2.92 6.34 -18.12
CA HIS A 97 1.50 6.07 -17.95
C HIS A 97 1.14 5.45 -16.58
N PHE A 98 2.08 5.48 -15.63
CA PHE A 98 1.89 4.90 -14.29
C PHE A 98 2.17 5.93 -13.19
N GLN A 99 1.20 6.14 -12.30
CA GLN A 99 1.32 7.09 -11.19
C GLN A 99 1.87 6.47 -9.90
N GLY A 100 1.88 5.12 -9.77
CA GLY A 100 2.42 4.41 -8.61
C GLY A 100 1.63 4.53 -7.31
N TRP A 101 0.71 5.49 -7.20
CA TRP A 101 -0.13 5.73 -6.02
C TRP A 101 -1.61 5.52 -6.33
N GLY A 102 -2.37 5.07 -5.34
CA GLY A 102 -3.83 5.11 -5.37
C GLY A 102 -4.43 5.05 -3.98
N ARG A 103 -5.72 5.34 -3.88
CA ARG A 103 -6.49 5.36 -2.63
C ARG A 103 -7.81 4.63 -2.77
N THR A 104 -8.20 3.90 -1.73
CA THR A 104 -9.50 3.22 -1.67
C THR A 104 -10.08 3.25 -0.26
N GLY A 105 -11.40 3.09 -0.18
CA GLY A 105 -12.13 2.82 1.05
C GLY A 105 -12.70 1.41 1.02
N ALA A 106 -12.94 0.83 2.20
CA ALA A 106 -13.70 -0.41 2.25
C ALA A 106 -15.17 -0.17 1.85
N ASN A 107 -15.78 -1.14 1.17
CA ASN A 107 -17.21 -1.15 0.92
C ASN A 107 -17.99 -1.14 2.25
N PHE A 108 -18.98 -0.25 2.37
CA PHE A 108 -19.70 -0.04 3.63
C PHE A 108 -20.54 -1.24 4.10
N GLU A 109 -20.89 -2.17 3.19
CA GLU A 109 -21.66 -3.36 3.53
C GLU A 109 -20.74 -4.54 3.83
N THR A 110 -19.79 -4.82 2.94
CA THR A 110 -18.98 -6.04 2.98
C THR A 110 -17.62 -5.86 3.68
N GLY A 111 -17.11 -4.64 3.78
CA GLY A 111 -15.77 -4.33 4.29
C GLY A 111 -14.63 -4.66 3.32
N PHE A 112 -14.95 -5.04 2.08
CA PHE A 112 -13.92 -5.31 1.06
C PHE A 112 -13.33 -4.03 0.52
N TRP A 113 -12.01 -4.01 0.35
CA TRP A 113 -11.29 -2.99 -0.38
C TRP A 113 -10.61 -3.63 -1.60
N SER A 114 -10.35 -2.83 -2.63
CA SER A 114 -9.60 -3.29 -3.80
C SER A 114 -8.82 -2.18 -4.49
N PHE A 115 -7.81 -2.58 -5.26
CA PHE A 115 -7.05 -1.76 -6.21
C PHE A 115 -6.89 -2.51 -7.52
N HIS A 116 -6.91 -1.78 -8.63
CA HIS A 116 -6.52 -2.29 -9.94
C HIS A 116 -5.18 -1.65 -10.30
N THR A 117 -4.16 -2.48 -10.43
CA THR A 117 -2.78 -2.01 -10.59
C THR A 117 -1.97 -3.00 -11.44
N VAL A 118 -0.66 -2.84 -11.49
CA VAL A 118 0.25 -3.82 -12.10
C VAL A 118 1.08 -4.51 -11.03
N LYS A 119 1.56 -5.73 -11.31
CA LYS A 119 2.56 -6.36 -10.44
C LYS A 119 3.87 -5.55 -10.58
N PRO A 120 4.40 -4.96 -9.50
CA PRO A 120 5.60 -4.13 -9.57
C PRO A 120 6.83 -5.00 -9.85
N GLY A 121 7.87 -4.40 -10.43
CA GLY A 121 9.19 -5.02 -10.53
C GLY A 121 9.94 -5.02 -9.20
N ALA A 122 10.99 -5.81 -9.12
CA ALA A 122 11.94 -5.77 -8.00
C ALA A 122 12.68 -4.42 -7.95
N VAL A 123 12.86 -3.86 -6.75
CA VAL A 123 13.48 -2.54 -6.55
C VAL A 123 14.85 -2.65 -5.87
N ALA A 124 15.75 -1.71 -6.14
CA ALA A 124 17.03 -1.66 -5.47
C ALA A 124 16.85 -1.51 -3.94
N GLY A 125 17.61 -2.28 -3.17
CA GLY A 125 17.71 -2.17 -1.72
C GLY A 125 19.00 -1.47 -1.29
N ARG A 126 19.19 -1.36 0.02
CA ARG A 126 20.40 -0.72 0.58
C ARG A 126 21.64 -1.56 0.30
N LYS A 127 22.79 -0.90 0.15
CA LYS A 127 24.10 -1.57 -0.04
C LYS A 127 24.12 -2.54 -1.23
N GLY A 128 23.38 -2.22 -2.30
CA GLY A 128 23.33 -3.02 -3.52
C GLY A 128 22.51 -4.31 -3.42
N SER A 129 21.72 -4.50 -2.35
CA SER A 129 20.75 -5.59 -2.29
C SER A 129 19.59 -5.35 -3.27
N ILE A 130 18.78 -6.37 -3.49
CA ILE A 130 17.54 -6.27 -4.27
C ILE A 130 16.38 -6.60 -3.32
N GLN A 131 15.32 -5.81 -3.36
CA GLN A 131 14.08 -6.09 -2.65
C GLN A 131 13.15 -6.87 -3.58
N ALA A 132 12.41 -7.83 -3.03
CA ALA A 132 11.39 -8.55 -3.79
C ALA A 132 10.29 -7.59 -4.28
N PRO A 133 9.55 -7.93 -5.35
CA PRO A 133 8.37 -7.19 -5.75
C PRO A 133 7.43 -6.96 -4.55
N HIS A 134 7.14 -5.68 -4.27
CA HIS A 134 6.28 -5.33 -3.15
C HIS A 134 5.50 -4.04 -3.40
N ILE A 135 4.41 -3.89 -2.66
CA ILE A 135 3.59 -2.68 -2.59
C ILE A 135 3.62 -2.17 -1.15
N ALA A 136 3.94 -0.88 -0.95
CA ALA A 136 3.82 -0.24 0.35
C ALA A 136 2.35 0.17 0.58
N VAL A 137 1.85 -0.02 1.80
CA VAL A 137 0.46 0.25 2.15
C VAL A 137 0.41 1.11 3.41
N ALA A 138 -0.46 2.11 3.41
CA ALA A 138 -0.83 2.88 4.59
C ALA A 138 -2.31 2.66 4.90
N VAL A 139 -2.63 2.40 6.18
CA VAL A 139 -3.99 2.14 6.66
C VAL A 139 -4.41 3.20 7.66
N PHE A 140 -5.56 3.83 7.42
CA PHE A 140 -6.15 4.84 8.29
C PHE A 140 -7.60 4.45 8.61
N ALA A 141 -7.99 4.54 9.87
CA ALA A 141 -9.38 4.32 10.29
C ALA A 141 -9.63 5.04 11.61
N ARG A 142 -10.89 5.08 12.04
CA ARG A 142 -11.22 5.46 13.41
C ARG A 142 -10.47 4.55 14.41
N GLY A 143 -9.87 5.15 15.42
CA GLY A 143 -9.13 4.43 16.47
C GLY A 143 -7.67 4.14 16.11
N ILE A 144 -7.25 4.42 14.87
CA ILE A 144 -5.84 4.38 14.45
C ILE A 144 -5.27 5.80 14.61
N ASN A 145 -4.42 6.01 15.62
CA ASN A 145 -3.86 7.34 15.93
C ASN A 145 -2.75 7.79 14.97
N ILE A 146 -2.02 6.83 14.39
CA ILE A 146 -0.94 7.02 13.42
C ILE A 146 -1.20 6.01 12.31
N GLY A 147 -1.12 6.44 11.05
CA GLY A 147 -1.30 5.53 9.90
C GLY A 147 -0.43 4.30 10.03
N LEU A 148 -1.01 3.12 9.88
CA LEU A 148 -0.27 1.87 9.98
C LEU A 148 0.38 1.55 8.64
N HIS A 149 1.70 1.42 8.63
CA HIS A 149 2.46 1.08 7.43
C HIS A 149 2.72 -0.42 7.35
N THR A 150 2.41 -1.04 6.22
CA THR A 150 2.76 -2.45 5.95
C THR A 150 3.26 -2.60 4.51
N ARG A 151 3.61 -3.83 4.13
CA ARG A 151 3.99 -4.18 2.76
C ARG A 151 3.25 -5.42 2.29
N ILE A 152 2.97 -5.46 1.00
CA ILE A 152 2.41 -6.63 0.33
C ILE A 152 3.47 -7.21 -0.57
N TYR A 153 3.82 -8.47 -0.32
CA TYR A 153 4.63 -9.33 -1.18
C TYR A 153 3.72 -10.36 -1.87
N PHE A 154 4.24 -11.07 -2.86
CA PHE A 154 3.44 -11.98 -3.69
C PHE A 154 3.88 -13.43 -3.47
N ASP A 155 2.94 -14.36 -3.30
CA ASP A 155 3.26 -15.76 -2.98
C ASP A 155 3.92 -16.55 -4.11
N ASP A 156 3.81 -16.07 -5.35
CA ASP A 156 4.48 -16.61 -6.53
C ASP A 156 5.94 -16.11 -6.68
N GLU A 157 6.38 -15.14 -5.87
CA GLU A 157 7.76 -14.61 -5.83
C GLU A 157 8.64 -15.32 -4.77
N VAL A 158 8.53 -16.64 -4.64
CA VAL A 158 9.13 -17.42 -3.54
C VAL A 158 10.64 -17.14 -3.37
N ASP A 159 11.40 -17.21 -4.46
CA ASP A 159 12.85 -17.02 -4.42
C ASP A 159 13.24 -15.57 -4.10
N ALA A 160 12.51 -14.59 -4.65
CA ALA A 160 12.76 -13.18 -4.35
C ALA A 160 12.43 -12.88 -2.88
N ASN A 161 11.27 -13.36 -2.38
CA ASN A 161 10.84 -13.19 -1.00
C ASN A 161 11.84 -13.79 0.00
N ALA A 162 12.41 -14.95 -0.32
CA ALA A 162 13.43 -15.59 0.52
C ALA A 162 14.70 -14.75 0.67
N ASN A 163 15.00 -13.89 -0.31
CA ASN A 163 16.18 -13.04 -0.33
C ASN A 163 15.89 -11.57 0.02
N ASP A 164 14.63 -11.21 0.27
CA ASP A 164 14.24 -9.82 0.53
C ASP A 164 14.84 -9.32 1.87
N PRO A 165 15.55 -8.17 1.87
CA PRO A 165 16.18 -7.64 3.08
C PRO A 165 15.21 -7.28 4.20
N VAL A 166 13.98 -6.85 3.87
CA VAL A 166 12.98 -6.41 4.86
C VAL A 166 12.24 -7.62 5.42
N LEU A 167 11.85 -8.60 4.60
CA LEU A 167 11.30 -9.86 5.13
C LEU A 167 12.32 -10.57 6.04
N ASN A 168 13.60 -10.55 5.67
CA ASN A 168 14.65 -11.18 6.46
C ASN A 168 15.06 -10.39 7.72
N SER A 169 14.69 -9.11 7.84
CA SER A 169 14.87 -8.38 9.10
C SER A 169 13.82 -8.72 10.16
N ILE A 170 12.72 -9.39 9.77
CA ILE A 170 11.71 -9.90 10.70
C ILE A 170 12.21 -11.22 11.29
N GLU A 171 12.64 -11.19 12.56
CA GLU A 171 13.21 -12.35 13.25
C GLU A 171 12.21 -13.52 13.39
N TRP A 172 10.94 -13.20 13.67
CA TRP A 172 9.89 -14.21 13.76
C TRP A 172 9.41 -14.64 12.37
N ALA A 173 9.99 -15.72 11.84
CA ALA A 173 9.68 -16.23 10.51
C ALA A 173 8.17 -16.45 10.25
N VAL A 174 7.42 -16.89 11.27
CA VAL A 174 5.96 -17.08 11.17
C VAL A 174 5.21 -15.79 10.86
N ARG A 175 5.71 -14.62 11.29
CA ARG A 175 5.07 -13.33 11.00
C ARG A 175 5.31 -12.86 9.56
N ARG A 176 6.34 -13.37 8.88
CA ARG A 176 6.63 -12.98 7.49
C ARG A 176 5.47 -13.34 6.55
N GLN A 177 4.76 -14.44 6.84
CA GLN A 177 3.63 -14.90 6.02
C GLN A 177 2.45 -13.92 6.03
N THR A 178 2.32 -13.07 7.05
CA THR A 178 1.25 -12.06 7.13
C THR A 178 1.43 -10.93 6.12
N LEU A 179 2.58 -10.87 5.44
CA LEU A 179 2.91 -9.88 4.42
C LEU A 179 2.79 -10.43 2.99
N ILE A 180 2.45 -11.71 2.83
CA ILE A 180 2.44 -12.39 1.53
C ILE A 180 0.99 -12.57 1.05
N ALA A 181 0.60 -11.83 0.02
CA ALA A 181 -0.69 -11.99 -0.63
C ALA A 181 -0.75 -13.28 -1.45
N LYS A 182 -1.96 -13.87 -1.51
CA LYS A 182 -2.20 -15.14 -2.21
C LYS A 182 -2.73 -14.92 -3.61
N ARG A 183 -2.01 -15.44 -4.61
CA ARG A 183 -2.44 -15.38 -6.00
C ARG A 183 -3.63 -16.32 -6.24
N SER A 184 -4.58 -15.85 -7.02
CA SER A 184 -5.68 -16.62 -7.59
C SER A 184 -6.00 -16.09 -8.98
N ASP A 185 -6.68 -16.90 -9.79
CA ASP A 185 -7.19 -16.48 -11.09
C ASP A 185 -8.72 -16.51 -11.03
N VAL A 186 -9.36 -15.35 -11.23
CA VAL A 186 -10.82 -15.18 -11.15
C VAL A 186 -11.29 -14.59 -12.47
N ASP A 187 -12.11 -15.33 -13.21
CA ASP A 187 -12.66 -14.91 -14.51
C ASP A 187 -11.60 -14.42 -15.53
N GLY A 188 -10.38 -14.98 -15.46
CA GLY A 188 -9.26 -14.60 -16.31
C GLY A 188 -8.43 -13.41 -15.82
N GLU A 189 -8.79 -12.82 -14.68
CA GLU A 189 -8.01 -11.79 -14.00
C GLU A 189 -7.12 -12.41 -12.92
N VAL A 190 -5.89 -11.90 -12.81
CA VAL A 190 -4.99 -12.26 -11.70
C VAL A 190 -5.36 -11.45 -10.48
N VAL A 191 -5.72 -12.14 -9.40
CA VAL A 191 -6.16 -11.54 -8.14
C VAL A 191 -5.22 -11.94 -7.01
N TYR A 192 -4.79 -10.96 -6.23
CA TYR A 192 -4.05 -11.18 -4.99
C TYR A 192 -4.93 -10.85 -3.79
N ARG A 193 -5.21 -11.87 -2.98
CA ARG A 193 -5.92 -11.70 -1.70
C ARG A 193 -4.93 -11.35 -0.59
N PHE A 194 -5.18 -10.23 0.08
CA PHE A 194 -4.40 -9.76 1.22
C PHE A 194 -5.30 -9.23 2.33
N ASP A 195 -5.48 -10.02 3.38
CA ASP A 195 -6.25 -9.58 4.55
C ASP A 195 -5.33 -8.96 5.61
N ILE A 196 -5.74 -7.81 6.15
CA ILE A 196 -4.99 -7.09 7.19
C ILE A 196 -5.66 -7.34 8.54
N ARG A 197 -4.92 -7.87 9.51
CA ARG A 197 -5.38 -8.02 10.89
C ARG A 197 -4.64 -7.02 11.76
N ILE A 198 -5.36 -6.05 12.32
CA ILE A 198 -4.76 -4.97 13.11
C ILE A 198 -4.28 -5.46 14.48
N GLN A 199 -4.93 -6.49 15.03
CA GLN A 199 -4.64 -7.03 16.35
C GLN A 199 -5.06 -8.51 16.43
N GLY A 200 -4.36 -9.30 17.24
CA GLY A 200 -4.76 -10.66 17.60
C GLY A 200 -3.93 -11.75 16.91
N ASP A 201 -4.54 -12.91 16.70
CA ASP A 201 -3.89 -14.02 16.00
C ASP A 201 -3.59 -13.63 14.54
N ASP A 202 -2.41 -14.00 14.06
CA ASP A 202 -1.90 -13.60 12.74
C ASP A 202 -1.91 -12.08 12.49
N GLU A 203 -1.67 -11.28 13.55
CA GLU A 203 -1.53 -9.83 13.45
C GLU A 203 -0.50 -9.45 12.37
N THR A 204 -0.96 -8.66 11.39
CA THR A 204 -0.14 -8.20 10.28
C THR A 204 1.05 -7.41 10.80
N VAL A 205 2.24 -7.67 10.25
CA VAL A 205 3.42 -6.87 10.57
C VAL A 205 3.23 -5.44 10.07
N PHE A 206 3.43 -4.48 10.97
CA PHE A 206 3.48 -3.05 10.66
C PHE A 206 4.87 -2.49 10.90
N PHE A 207 5.22 -1.42 10.19
CA PHE A 207 6.55 -0.81 10.17
C PHE A 207 6.52 0.66 10.60
N ASP A 208 7.66 1.12 11.09
CA ASP A 208 8.02 2.53 11.26
C ASP A 208 9.09 2.85 10.19
N ILE A 209 8.82 3.80 9.28
CA ILE A 209 9.55 3.98 8.01
C ILE A 209 10.10 5.38 7.79
#